data_AF-A0A7Y3P675-F1
#
_entry.id   AF-A0A7Y3P675-F1
#
_cell.length_a   1.000
_cell.length_b   1.000
_cell.length_c   1.000
_cell.angle_alpha   90.00
_cell.angle_beta   90.00
_cell.angle_gamma   90.00
#
_symmetry.space_group_name_H-M   'P 1'
#
loop_
_entity.id
_entity.type
_entity.pdbx_description
1 polymer ?
#
loop_
_entity_poly.entity_id
_entity_poly.type
_entity_poly.pdbx_seq_one_letter_code
_entity_poly.pdbx_strand_id
1 'polypeptide(L)'
;MDIESFYEQNEARRESAEFEFGSEWTDESDNEYELSWVEATGELYLMVEPDAMVNEDIFGDFLVSDEEVSDLTVVIIGKVASLAGLEDVLKGWEEAMLEENSLAWLYERIPKVN
;
A
#
# COMPACT_ATOMS: atom_id res chain seq x y z
N MET A 1 0.11 8.04 7.14
CA MET A 1 1.18 8.33 8.14
C MET A 1 2.46 8.56 7.39
N ASP A 2 3.43 9.31 7.92
CA ASP A 2 4.71 9.53 7.23
C ASP A 2 5.56 8.25 7.19
N ILE A 3 6.31 8.06 6.11
CA ILE A 3 7.20 6.91 5.93
C ILE A 3 8.27 6.81 7.02
N GLU A 4 8.79 7.95 7.50
CA GLU A 4 9.79 7.97 8.57
C GLU A 4 9.19 7.42 9.88
N SER A 5 8.02 7.92 10.28
CA SER A 5 7.30 7.42 11.45
C SER A 5 6.86 5.96 11.30
N PHE A 6 6.60 5.50 10.09
CA PHE A 6 6.35 4.08 9.83
C PHE A 6 7.59 3.24 10.14
N TYR A 7 8.78 3.61 9.68
CA TYR A 7 10.00 2.88 10.03
C TYR A 7 10.39 3.02 11.51
N GLU A 8 10.18 4.19 12.13
CA GLU A 8 10.49 4.42 13.55
C GLU A 8 9.67 3.53 14.51
N GLN A 9 8.43 3.22 14.15
CA GLN A 9 7.59 2.34 14.98
C GLN A 9 8.09 0.91 15.04
N ASN A 10 8.81 0.45 14.02
CA ASN A 10 9.32 -0.90 13.98
C ASN A 10 10.59 -0.97 13.12
N GLU A 11 11.73 -0.90 13.78
CA GLU A 11 13.06 -0.96 13.16
C GLU A 11 13.25 -2.25 12.35
N ALA A 12 12.58 -3.35 12.73
CA ALA A 12 12.64 -4.60 11.97
C ALA A 12 12.09 -4.45 10.53
N ARG A 13 11.26 -3.43 10.25
CA ARG A 13 10.81 -3.13 8.88
C ARG A 13 11.99 -2.74 8.00
N ARG A 14 12.84 -1.84 8.50
CA ARG A 14 14.03 -1.32 7.80
C ARG A 14 15.16 -2.34 7.72
N GLU A 15 15.27 -3.22 8.71
CA GLU A 15 16.30 -4.25 8.74
C GLU A 15 15.93 -5.52 7.94
N SER A 16 14.70 -5.62 7.47
CA SER A 16 14.20 -6.80 6.76
C SER A 16 14.11 -6.58 5.26
N ALA A 17 13.89 -7.68 4.54
CA ALA A 17 13.59 -7.61 3.12
C ALA A 17 12.21 -6.98 2.91
N GLU A 18 12.19 -5.98 2.03
CA GLU A 18 10.99 -5.37 1.50
C GLU A 18 10.82 -5.85 0.05
N PHE A 19 9.61 -6.30 -0.27
CA PHE A 19 9.26 -6.78 -1.59
C PHE A 19 8.27 -5.83 -2.21
N GLU A 20 8.69 -5.21 -3.31
CA GLU A 20 7.87 -4.31 -4.11
C GLU A 20 7.01 -5.14 -5.10
N PHE A 21 5.72 -4.80 -5.15
CA PHE A 21 4.71 -5.42 -5.99
C PHE A 21 4.11 -4.39 -6.95
N GLY A 22 4.97 -3.55 -7.52
CA GLY A 22 4.63 -2.54 -8.51
C GLY A 22 4.33 -1.17 -7.93
N SER A 23 4.61 -0.15 -8.74
CA SER A 23 4.46 1.28 -8.42
C SER A 23 3.42 2.02 -9.27
N GLU A 24 2.78 1.34 -10.22
CA GLU A 24 1.80 1.93 -11.13
C GLU A 24 0.36 1.62 -10.68
N TRP A 25 0.14 1.38 -9.38
CA TRP A 25 -1.21 1.17 -8.89
C TRP A 25 -1.96 2.50 -8.92
N THR A 26 -3.20 2.49 -9.39
CA THR A 26 -4.00 3.71 -9.55
C THR A 26 -5.32 3.63 -8.82
N ASP A 27 -5.81 4.78 -8.38
CA ASP A 27 -7.16 4.93 -7.84
C ASP A 27 -8.13 5.58 -8.83
N GLU A 28 -9.39 5.79 -8.42
CA GLU A 28 -10.41 6.48 -9.23
C GLU A 28 -10.02 7.92 -9.62
N SER A 29 -9.11 8.53 -8.85
CA SER A 29 -8.57 9.87 -9.07
C SER A 29 -7.28 9.88 -9.89
N ASP A 30 -6.84 8.72 -10.42
CA ASP A 30 -5.62 8.55 -11.22
C ASP A 30 -4.32 8.85 -10.45
N ASN A 31 -4.32 8.82 -9.10
CA ASN A 31 -3.06 8.93 -8.36
C ASN A 31 -2.29 7.62 -8.44
N GLU A 32 -0.96 7.70 -8.42
CA GLU A 32 -0.06 6.55 -8.45
C GLU A 32 0.34 6.13 -7.03
N TYR A 33 0.37 4.81 -6.80
CA TYR A 33 0.70 4.20 -5.52
C TYR A 33 1.70 3.06 -5.72
N GLU A 34 2.64 2.96 -4.79
CA GLU A 34 3.59 1.85 -4.73
C GLU A 34 3.21 0.85 -3.67
N LEU A 35 3.05 -0.41 -4.07
CA LEU A 35 2.73 -1.52 -3.18
C LEU A 35 3.99 -2.21 -2.72
N SER A 36 4.21 -2.23 -1.41
CA SER A 36 5.39 -2.84 -0.79
C SER A 36 5.00 -3.72 0.40
N TRP A 37 5.71 -4.84 0.56
CA TRP A 37 5.49 -5.81 1.64
C TRP A 37 6.76 -6.03 2.46
N VAL A 38 6.60 -5.96 3.78
CA VAL A 38 7.70 -6.16 4.73
C VAL A 38 7.73 -7.62 5.21
N GLU A 39 8.85 -8.32 4.99
CA GLU A 39 8.99 -9.72 5.39
C GLU A 39 8.92 -9.93 6.91
N ALA A 40 9.54 -9.04 7.70
CA ALA A 40 9.59 -9.19 9.16
C ALA A 40 8.22 -9.16 9.83
N THR A 41 7.35 -8.26 9.38
CA THR A 41 6.06 -8.00 10.02
C THR A 41 4.91 -8.60 9.24
N GLY A 42 5.15 -8.97 7.99
CA GLY A 42 4.12 -9.35 7.04
C GLY A 42 3.22 -8.18 6.63
N GLU A 43 3.59 -6.94 6.91
CA GLU A 43 2.75 -5.77 6.63
C GLU A 43 2.84 -5.41 5.15
N LEU A 44 1.67 -5.28 4.53
CA LEU A 44 1.52 -4.80 3.16
C LEU A 44 1.08 -3.33 3.23
N TYR A 45 1.84 -2.46 2.60
CA TYR A 45 1.59 -1.03 2.62
C TYR A 45 1.65 -0.41 1.22
N LEU A 46 0.89 0.66 1.02
CA LEU A 46 0.96 1.54 -0.13
C LEU A 46 1.76 2.78 0.25
N MET A 47 2.65 3.19 -0.62
CA MET A 47 3.33 4.48 -0.55
C MET A 47 2.74 5.42 -1.59
N VAL A 48 2.40 6.62 -1.15
CA VAL A 48 1.87 7.69 -1.99
C VAL A 48 2.96 8.73 -2.17
N GLU A 49 3.18 9.16 -3.40
CA GLU A 49 4.07 10.28 -3.68
C GLU A 49 3.50 11.60 -3.14
N PRO A 50 4.37 12.52 -2.68
CA PRO A 50 3.94 13.87 -2.37
C PRO A 50 3.33 14.53 -3.62
N ASP A 51 2.33 15.40 -3.45
CA ASP A 51 1.50 16.03 -4.51
C ASP A 51 0.28 15.21 -5.01
N ALA A 52 0.10 13.96 -4.55
CA ALA A 52 -1.10 13.17 -4.86
C ALA A 52 -2.36 13.68 -4.13
N MET A 53 -3.51 13.68 -4.82
CA MET A 53 -4.81 14.08 -4.28
C MET A 53 -5.62 12.84 -3.87
N VAL A 54 -5.31 12.28 -2.70
CA VAL A 54 -5.95 11.05 -2.21
C VAL A 54 -7.30 11.37 -1.56
N ASN A 55 -8.37 10.74 -2.03
CA ASN A 55 -9.73 10.88 -1.45
C ASN A 55 -10.02 9.80 -0.39
N GLU A 56 -10.81 10.14 0.64
CA GLU A 56 -11.01 9.40 1.91
C GLU A 56 -11.57 7.95 1.83
N ASP A 57 -11.97 7.42 0.67
CA ASP A 57 -12.96 6.32 0.65
C ASP A 57 -12.41 4.88 0.44
N ILE A 58 -11.13 4.68 0.11
CA ILE A 58 -10.71 3.39 -0.49
C ILE A 58 -10.45 2.27 0.54
N PHE A 59 -9.83 2.54 1.70
CA PHE A 59 -9.64 1.50 2.73
C PHE A 59 -10.37 1.75 4.05
N GLY A 60 -11.31 2.70 4.10
CA GLY A 60 -12.30 2.86 5.18
C GLY A 60 -11.75 3.22 6.57
N ASP A 61 -10.44 3.17 6.79
CA ASP A 61 -9.71 3.60 7.99
C ASP A 61 -8.74 4.75 7.69
N PHE A 62 -8.86 5.35 6.50
CA PHE A 62 -8.00 6.43 6.03
C PHE A 62 -8.43 7.76 6.63
N LEU A 63 -7.61 8.28 7.56
CA LEU A 63 -7.51 9.72 7.76
C LEU A 63 -6.50 10.24 6.74
N VAL A 64 -6.96 10.61 5.54
CA VAL A 64 -6.22 11.56 4.70
C VAL A 64 -6.85 12.91 4.92
N SER A 65 -6.06 13.87 5.41
CA SER A 65 -6.48 15.26 5.47
C SER A 65 -6.75 15.78 4.05
N ASP A 66 -7.72 16.67 3.87
CA ASP A 66 -8.00 17.44 2.62
C ASP A 66 -6.83 18.35 2.17
N GLU A 67 -5.62 18.09 2.68
CA GLU A 67 -4.40 18.86 2.44
C GLU A 67 -3.49 18.07 1.50
N GLU A 68 -2.83 18.77 0.58
CA GLU A 68 -1.81 18.19 -0.31
C GLU A 68 -0.81 17.37 0.52
N VAL A 69 -0.54 16.14 0.09
CA VAL A 69 0.45 15.29 0.73
C VAL A 69 1.82 15.97 0.58
N SER A 70 2.31 16.64 1.62
CA SER A 70 3.58 17.35 1.59
C SER A 70 4.78 16.41 1.68
N ASP A 71 4.58 15.22 2.24
CA ASP A 71 5.61 14.25 2.61
C ASP A 71 5.18 12.82 2.25
N LEU A 72 6.17 11.95 1.98
CA LEU A 72 5.94 10.54 1.61
C LEU A 72 5.03 9.83 2.62
N THR A 73 3.83 9.50 2.16
CA THR A 73 2.79 8.92 3.01
C THR A 73 2.71 7.42 2.80
N VAL A 74 2.78 6.68 3.90
CA VAL A 74 2.61 5.23 3.96
C VAL A 74 1.25 4.87 4.53
N VAL A 75 0.66 3.82 3.95
CA VAL A 75 -0.63 3.30 4.34
C VAL A 75 -0.59 1.79 4.39
N ILE A 76 -0.81 1.22 5.58
CA ILE A 76 -0.89 -0.23 5.73
C ILE A 76 -2.29 -0.68 5.30
N ILE A 77 -2.36 -1.49 4.25
CA ILE A 77 -3.63 -1.99 3.68
C ILE A 77 -3.97 -3.41 4.13
N GLY A 78 -2.99 -4.14 4.69
CA GLY A 78 -3.23 -5.48 5.20
C GLY A 78 -1.97 -6.11 5.79
N LYS A 79 -2.12 -7.36 6.25
CA LYS A 79 -1.00 -8.18 6.73
C LYS A 79 -1.08 -9.58 6.16
N VAL A 80 0.01 -10.05 5.57
CA VAL A 80 0.17 -11.39 5.03
C VAL A 80 1.38 -12.03 5.68
N ALA A 81 1.19 -13.18 6.31
CA ALA A 81 2.21 -13.83 7.13
C ALA A 81 3.40 -14.40 6.33
N SER A 82 3.29 -14.52 5.00
CA SER A 82 4.35 -15.06 4.16
C SER A 82 4.27 -14.54 2.73
N LEU A 83 5.44 -14.39 2.11
CA LEU A 83 5.57 -13.99 0.70
C LEU A 83 4.78 -14.91 -0.23
N ALA A 84 4.87 -16.23 -0.04
CA ALA A 84 4.13 -17.19 -0.86
C ALA A 84 2.60 -17.03 -0.76
N GLY A 85 2.08 -16.64 0.42
CA GLY A 85 0.67 -16.31 0.57
C GLY A 85 0.31 -15.02 -0.15
N LEU A 86 1.22 -14.05 -0.13
CA LEU A 86 1.05 -12.77 -0.82
C LEU A 86 1.10 -12.94 -2.34
N GLU A 87 2.04 -13.72 -2.88
CA GLU A 87 2.13 -14.04 -4.31
C GLU A 87 0.88 -14.76 -4.82
N ASP A 88 0.26 -15.62 -4.00
CA ASP A 88 -0.99 -16.29 -4.37
C ASP A 88 -2.18 -15.31 -4.37
N VAL A 89 -2.25 -14.41 -3.39
CA VAL A 89 -3.27 -13.34 -3.30
C VAL A 89 -3.11 -12.34 -4.45
N LEU A 90 -1.88 -11.91 -4.72
CA LEU A 90 -1.52 -10.98 -5.78
C LEU A 90 -1.31 -11.67 -7.13
N LYS A 91 -1.77 -12.91 -7.31
CA LYS A 91 -1.54 -13.62 -8.57
C LYS A 91 -2.18 -12.87 -9.76
N GLY A 92 -1.33 -12.44 -10.70
CA GLY A 92 -1.74 -11.62 -11.84
C GLY A 92 -1.77 -10.12 -11.56
N TRP A 93 -1.10 -9.66 -10.48
CA TRP A 93 -1.04 -8.25 -10.11
C TRP A 93 -0.40 -7.37 -11.19
N GLU A 94 0.58 -7.87 -11.94
CA GLU A 94 1.27 -7.12 -13.01
C GLU A 94 0.30 -6.61 -14.08
N GLU A 95 -0.73 -7.41 -14.41
CA GLU A 95 -1.78 -7.02 -15.36
C GLU A 95 -2.84 -6.14 -14.69
N ALA A 96 -3.19 -6.44 -13.43
CA ALA A 96 -4.20 -5.71 -12.69
C ALA A 96 -3.77 -4.28 -12.34
N MET A 97 -2.49 -4.07 -12.04
CA MET A 97 -1.89 -2.77 -11.72
C MET A 97 -2.15 -1.75 -12.83
N LEU A 98 -2.06 -2.19 -14.09
CA LEU A 98 -2.23 -1.36 -15.29
C LEU A 98 -3.70 -1.05 -15.62
N GLU A 99 -4.67 -1.59 -14.87
CA GLU A 99 -6.07 -1.25 -15.05
C GLU A 99 -6.44 0.05 -14.32
N GLU A 100 -7.48 0.73 -14.81
CA GLU A 100 -8.03 1.91 -14.14
C GLU A 100 -8.62 1.52 -12.77
N ASN A 101 -8.29 2.29 -11.73
CA ASN A 101 -8.70 2.00 -10.35
C ASN A 101 -8.22 0.61 -9.88
N SER A 102 -6.96 0.28 -10.17
CA SER A 102 -6.35 -1.01 -9.77
C SER A 102 -6.28 -1.21 -8.26
N LEU A 103 -6.37 -0.15 -7.44
CA LEU A 103 -6.53 -0.28 -5.98
C LEU A 103 -7.79 -1.05 -5.57
N ALA A 104 -8.89 -0.93 -6.33
CA ALA A 104 -10.11 -1.70 -6.05
C ALA A 104 -9.86 -3.21 -6.14
N TRP A 105 -8.99 -3.64 -7.07
CA TRP A 105 -8.60 -5.04 -7.24
C TRP A 105 -7.83 -5.58 -6.03
N LEU A 106 -6.94 -4.76 -5.46
CA LEU A 106 -6.21 -5.06 -4.22
C LEU A 106 -7.18 -5.19 -3.05
N TYR A 107 -8.13 -4.28 -2.93
CA TYR A 107 -9.13 -4.27 -1.87
C TYR A 107 -9.98 -5.55 -1.83
N GLU A 108 -10.37 -6.09 -2.98
CA GLU A 108 -11.14 -7.34 -3.02
C GLU A 108 -10.35 -8.57 -2.57
N ARG A 109 -9.01 -8.51 -2.66
CA ARG A 109 -8.11 -9.66 -2.45
C ARG A 109 -7.43 -9.65 -1.09
N ILE A 110 -7.10 -8.47 -0.58
CA ILE A 110 -6.40 -8.32 0.68
C ILE A 110 -7.41 -8.49 1.81
N PRO A 111 -7.17 -9.43 2.74
CA PRO A 111 -8.06 -9.61 3.88
C PRO A 111 -8.04 -8.36 4.75
N LYS A 112 -9.21 -7.73 4.94
CA LYS A 112 -9.38 -6.60 5.85
C LYS A 112 -8.87 -6.99 7.23
N VAL A 113 -7.90 -6.23 7.75
CA VAL A 113 -7.51 -6.31 9.16
C VAL A 113 -8.71 -5.86 9.99
N ASN A 114 -9.22 -6.78 10.81
CA ASN A 114 -10.37 -6.58 11.70
C ASN A 114 -9.88 -6.65 13.16
#